data_AF-A0AAU5Q8K5-F1
#
_entry.id   AF-A0AAU5Q8K5-F1
#
_cell.length_a   1.000
_cell.length_b   1.000
_cell.length_c   1.000
_cell.angle_alpha   90.00
_cell.angle_beta   90.00
_cell.angle_gamma   90.00
#
_symmetry.space_group_name_H-M   'P 1'
#
loop_
_entity.id
_entity.type
_entity.pdbx_description
1 polymer ?
#
loop_
_entity_poly.entity_id
_entity_poly.type
_entity_poly.pdbx_seq_one_letter_code
_entity_poly.pdbx_strand_id
1 'polypeptide(L)'
;MKLRITVHQARLGSQEFIVIRPAPRLLRAVLIDHDLHLGAYLDEEAAEHIGGLWTLAATSPRSLIHFPLRGNPNPTRELDGPGTRQLDLVLHHRSLPFAPSHWQEVRGRLDPGRVQTVTLASSGAATSLAMGRRARRSRESIDYFHQHLHAETLLMSGNAKTFRESAHHFLDVAHRGPEHAADRTDRTDRTDRTGLADRRHFRTALRPEGAAPGRAREMRLEYCDAWEPSGDRQAPCRS
;
A
#
# COMPACT_ATOMS: atom_id res chain seq x y z
N MET A 1 12.60 9.22 -7.72
CA MET A 1 12.49 7.81 -8.16
C MET A 1 11.76 7.73 -9.50
N LYS A 2 11.93 6.64 -10.27
CA LYS A 2 11.12 6.36 -11.47
C LYS A 2 10.16 5.21 -11.15
N LEU A 3 8.86 5.41 -11.34
CA LEU A 3 7.86 4.37 -11.15
C LEU A 3 7.29 3.94 -12.49
N ARG A 4 7.28 2.65 -12.75
CA ARG A 4 6.56 2.09 -13.89
C ARG A 4 5.15 1.69 -13.43
N ILE A 5 4.16 2.19 -14.15
CA ILE A 5 2.74 2.07 -13.82
C ILE A 5 1.93 1.68 -15.05
N THR A 6 0.75 1.12 -14.84
CA THR A 6 -0.28 1.00 -15.89
C THR A 6 -1.43 1.93 -15.55
N VAL A 7 -1.82 2.77 -16.50
CA VAL A 7 -2.95 3.68 -16.39
C VAL A 7 -4.12 3.09 -17.16
N HIS A 8 -5.20 2.83 -16.46
CA HIS A 8 -6.45 2.29 -17.00
C HIS A 8 -7.55 3.35 -16.98
N GLN A 9 -8.51 3.20 -17.88
CA GLN A 9 -9.80 3.87 -17.81
C GLN A 9 -10.92 2.87 -17.51
N ALA A 10 -11.94 3.31 -16.77
CA ALA A 10 -13.18 2.59 -16.57
C ALA A 10 -14.36 3.57 -16.56
N ARG A 11 -15.44 3.20 -17.23
CA ARG A 11 -16.67 3.99 -17.27
C ARG A 11 -17.78 3.31 -16.45
N LEU A 12 -18.43 4.09 -15.60
CA LEU A 12 -19.58 3.70 -14.80
C LEU A 12 -20.69 4.73 -14.98
N GLY A 13 -21.71 4.37 -15.76
CA GLY A 13 -22.72 5.33 -16.21
C GLY A 13 -22.08 6.49 -16.98
N SER A 14 -22.32 7.73 -16.54
CA SER A 14 -21.72 8.93 -17.12
C SER A 14 -20.36 9.29 -16.54
N GLN A 15 -19.89 8.58 -15.51
CA GLN A 15 -18.62 8.88 -14.83
C GLN A 15 -17.50 8.03 -15.42
N GLU A 16 -16.33 8.66 -15.57
CA GLU A 16 -15.10 8.01 -16.00
C GLU A 16 -14.06 8.09 -14.89
N PHE A 17 -13.41 6.96 -14.63
CA PHE A 17 -12.40 6.80 -13.61
C PHE A 17 -11.05 6.46 -14.25
N ILE A 18 -10.02 7.16 -13.79
CA ILE A 18 -8.62 6.80 -14.07
C ILE A 18 -8.14 5.91 -12.93
N VAL A 19 -7.65 4.73 -13.27
CA VAL A 19 -7.10 3.78 -12.29
C VAL A 19 -5.64 3.51 -12.60
N ILE A 20 -4.76 3.78 -11.64
CA ILE A 20 -3.33 3.58 -11.75
C ILE A 20 -2.95 2.31 -10.99
N ARG A 21 -2.18 1.43 -11.61
CA ARG A 21 -1.66 0.19 -11.02
C ARG A 21 -0.12 0.14 -11.12
N PRO A 22 0.57 -0.54 -10.18
CA PRO A 22 1.99 -0.84 -10.35
C PRO A 22 2.24 -1.71 -11.59
N ALA A 23 3.38 -1.52 -12.25
CA ALA A 23 3.85 -2.37 -13.34
C ALA A 23 5.38 -2.56 -13.23
N PRO A 24 5.90 -3.77 -12.92
CA PRO A 24 5.19 -5.04 -12.77
C PRO A 24 4.31 -5.13 -11.52
N ARG A 25 3.55 -6.22 -11.37
CA ARG A 25 2.80 -6.51 -10.14
C ARG A 25 3.79 -6.65 -8.97
N LEU A 26 3.40 -6.13 -7.80
CA LEU A 26 4.19 -6.20 -6.58
C LEU A 26 4.01 -7.57 -5.91
N LEU A 27 4.73 -8.59 -6.39
CA LEU A 27 4.55 -9.97 -5.90
C LEU A 27 4.99 -10.16 -4.44
N ARG A 28 5.93 -9.34 -3.96
CA ARG A 28 6.44 -9.36 -2.58
C ARG A 28 5.80 -8.29 -1.72
N ALA A 29 4.48 -8.20 -1.85
CA ALA A 29 3.63 -7.38 -1.03
C ALA A 29 2.30 -8.09 -0.78
N VAL A 30 1.88 -8.20 0.48
CA VAL A 30 0.55 -8.67 0.84
C VAL A 30 -0.07 -7.74 1.88
N LEU A 31 -1.37 -7.50 1.75
CA LEU A 31 -2.16 -6.81 2.75
C LEU A 31 -3.12 -7.82 3.37
N ILE A 32 -3.01 -8.03 4.67
CA ILE A 32 -3.77 -8.99 5.44
C ILE A 32 -4.73 -8.26 6.38
N ASP A 33 -5.97 -8.72 6.37
CA ASP A 33 -6.99 -8.32 7.31
C ASP A 33 -6.90 -9.17 8.58
N HIS A 34 -6.39 -8.58 9.66
CA HIS A 34 -6.39 -9.17 10.99
C HIS A 34 -7.54 -8.60 11.82
N ASP A 35 -7.98 -9.34 12.85
CA ASP A 35 -9.10 -8.94 13.70
C ASP A 35 -8.92 -7.53 14.29
N LEU A 36 -7.71 -7.21 14.74
CA LEU A 36 -7.40 -5.95 15.44
C LEU A 36 -6.67 -4.91 14.59
N HIS A 37 -6.15 -5.28 13.43
CA HIS A 37 -5.29 -4.41 12.62
C HIS A 37 -5.24 -4.84 11.15
N LEU A 38 -4.61 -4.01 10.31
CA LEU A 38 -4.26 -4.38 8.95
C LEU A 38 -2.76 -4.66 8.91
N GLY A 39 -2.33 -5.81 8.39
CA GLY A 39 -0.92 -6.17 8.26
C GLY A 39 -0.47 -6.01 6.81
N ALA A 40 0.41 -5.07 6.53
CA ALA A 40 1.09 -4.95 5.24
C ALA A 40 2.50 -5.52 5.36
N TYR A 41 2.77 -6.60 4.64
CA TYR A 41 4.05 -7.28 4.64
C TYR A 41 4.71 -7.03 3.29
N LEU A 42 5.95 -6.55 3.30
CA LEU A 42 6.61 -5.99 2.12
C LEU A 42 8.10 -6.32 2.13
N ASP A 43 8.70 -6.56 0.97
CA ASP A 43 10.15 -6.46 0.82
C ASP A 43 10.59 -5.03 0.49
N GLU A 44 11.89 -4.84 0.26
CA GLU A 44 12.49 -3.52 -0.03
C GLU A 44 11.90 -2.90 -1.29
N GLU A 45 11.91 -3.63 -2.41
CA GLU A 45 11.46 -3.12 -3.71
C GLU A 45 9.96 -2.79 -3.71
N ALA A 46 9.15 -3.65 -3.08
CA ALA A 46 7.72 -3.41 -2.98
C ALA A 46 7.42 -2.23 -2.06
N ALA A 47 8.15 -2.08 -0.94
CA ALA A 47 8.00 -0.93 -0.05
C ALA A 47 8.36 0.39 -0.75
N GLU A 48 9.46 0.42 -1.52
CA GLU A 48 9.83 1.61 -2.30
C GLU A 48 8.75 1.97 -3.33
N HIS A 49 8.28 0.99 -4.10
CA HIS A 49 7.22 1.19 -5.09
C HIS A 49 5.91 1.68 -4.47
N ILE A 50 5.49 1.10 -3.33
CA ILE A 50 4.27 1.53 -2.63
C ILE A 50 4.44 2.94 -2.08
N GLY A 51 5.57 3.28 -1.46
CA GLY A 51 5.85 4.64 -0.99
C GLY A 51 5.83 5.67 -2.12
N GLY A 52 6.37 5.31 -3.28
CA GLY A 52 6.26 6.09 -4.51
C GLY A 52 4.82 6.28 -4.98
N LEU A 53 4.03 5.21 -5.05
CA LEU A 53 2.62 5.28 -5.44
C LEU A 53 1.78 6.08 -4.43
N TRP A 54 2.12 6.04 -3.14
CA TRP A 54 1.55 6.91 -2.12
C TRP A 54 1.84 8.38 -2.40
N THR A 55 3.08 8.70 -2.80
CA THR A 55 3.46 10.05 -3.23
C THR A 55 2.70 10.48 -4.48
N LEU A 56 2.50 9.56 -5.44
CA LEU A 56 1.70 9.80 -6.64
C LEU A 56 0.22 10.07 -6.31
N ALA A 57 -0.36 9.40 -5.31
CA ALA A 57 -1.71 9.67 -4.83
C ALA A 57 -1.87 11.12 -4.37
N ALA A 58 -0.83 11.68 -3.74
CA ALA A 58 -0.83 13.06 -3.27
C ALA A 58 -0.89 14.10 -4.39
N THR A 59 -0.43 13.77 -5.59
CA THR A 59 -0.42 14.68 -6.76
C THR A 59 -1.50 14.32 -7.79
N SER A 60 -2.28 13.27 -7.55
CA SER A 60 -3.27 12.73 -8.51
C SER A 60 -4.69 12.74 -7.93
N PRO A 61 -5.29 13.91 -7.63
CA PRO A 61 -6.57 14.00 -6.93
C PRO A 61 -7.79 13.50 -7.72
N ARG A 62 -7.60 13.11 -8.98
CA ARG A 62 -8.65 12.64 -9.91
C ARG A 62 -8.48 11.17 -10.31
N SER A 63 -7.58 10.44 -9.63
CA SER A 63 -7.27 9.04 -9.94
C SER A 63 -7.51 8.15 -8.73
N LEU A 64 -7.82 6.89 -9.00
CA LEU A 64 -7.73 5.78 -8.04
C LEU A 64 -6.36 5.11 -8.21
N ILE A 65 -5.66 4.81 -7.13
CA ILE A 65 -4.45 3.99 -7.19
C ILE A 65 -4.77 2.62 -6.61
N HIS A 66 -4.70 1.59 -7.43
CA HIS A 66 -5.07 0.23 -7.09
C HIS A 66 -3.85 -0.68 -6.99
N PHE A 67 -3.72 -1.35 -5.85
CA PHE A 67 -2.72 -2.37 -5.57
C PHE A 67 -3.42 -3.74 -5.57
N PRO A 68 -3.27 -4.54 -6.65
CA PRO A 68 -3.82 -5.88 -6.75
C PRO A 68 -2.96 -6.87 -5.95
N LEU A 69 -3.11 -6.87 -4.63
CA LEU A 69 -2.29 -7.66 -3.70
C LEU A 69 -2.90 -9.03 -3.39
N ARG A 70 -4.18 -9.24 -3.71
CA ARG A 70 -4.84 -10.54 -3.53
C ARG A 70 -4.18 -11.62 -4.40
N GLY A 71 -3.97 -12.78 -3.79
CA GLY A 71 -3.36 -13.95 -4.41
C GLY A 71 -1.84 -13.85 -4.56
N ASN A 72 -1.21 -12.82 -3.98
CA ASN A 72 0.24 -12.78 -3.90
C ASN A 72 0.75 -13.83 -2.90
N PRO A 73 1.98 -14.35 -3.07
CA PRO A 73 2.59 -15.27 -2.13
C PRO A 73 2.67 -14.66 -0.73
N ASN A 74 2.49 -15.48 0.31
CA ASN A 74 2.72 -15.01 1.67
C ASN A 74 4.24 -14.97 1.96
N PRO A 75 4.68 -14.15 2.93
CA PRO A 75 6.01 -14.34 3.50
C PRO A 75 6.13 -15.75 4.11
N THR A 76 7.31 -16.36 4.10
CA THR A 76 7.57 -17.75 4.59
C THR A 76 7.39 -17.92 6.11
N ARG A 77 6.93 -16.89 6.81
CA ARG A 77 6.72 -16.89 8.25
C ARG A 77 5.24 -17.11 8.58
N GLU A 78 5.00 -17.49 9.81
CA GLU A 78 3.64 -17.56 10.33
C GLU A 78 3.00 -16.16 10.33
N LEU A 79 1.91 -16.03 9.58
CA LEU A 79 1.01 -14.90 9.65
C LEU A 79 -0.04 -15.26 10.70
N ASP A 80 -0.12 -14.49 11.79
CA ASP A 80 -0.97 -14.83 12.94
C ASP A 80 -2.42 -15.14 12.54
N GLY A 81 -2.96 -16.25 13.04
CA GLY A 81 -4.40 -16.48 13.28
C GLY A 81 -5.22 -17.19 12.17
N PRO A 82 -6.10 -18.13 12.53
CA PRO A 82 -7.13 -18.63 11.62
C PRO A 82 -8.12 -17.50 11.26
N GLY A 83 -8.49 -17.39 9.98
CA GLY A 83 -9.49 -16.40 9.51
C GLY A 83 -8.93 -15.13 8.87
N THR A 84 -7.62 -15.04 8.65
CA THR A 84 -7.00 -13.93 7.90
C THR A 84 -7.37 -13.96 6.42
N ARG A 85 -7.61 -12.79 5.83
CA ARG A 85 -7.88 -12.63 4.38
C ARG A 85 -6.91 -11.66 3.75
N GLN A 86 -6.42 -12.00 2.55
CA GLN A 86 -5.68 -11.07 1.72
C GLN A 86 -6.63 -10.03 1.11
N LEU A 87 -6.19 -8.77 1.06
CA LEU A 87 -6.95 -7.65 0.56
C LEU A 87 -6.23 -6.98 -0.61
N ASP A 88 -7.00 -6.47 -1.56
CA ASP A 88 -6.51 -5.42 -2.46
C ASP A 88 -6.51 -4.08 -1.71
N LEU A 89 -5.75 -3.10 -2.20
CA LEU A 89 -5.75 -1.74 -1.66
C LEU A 89 -6.11 -0.74 -2.76
N VAL A 90 -6.97 0.22 -2.45
CA VAL A 90 -7.28 1.36 -3.32
C VAL A 90 -7.09 2.66 -2.54
N LEU A 91 -6.25 3.54 -3.07
CA LEU A 91 -6.10 4.90 -2.59
C LEU A 91 -6.89 5.85 -3.47
N HIS A 92 -7.57 6.81 -2.84
CA HIS A 92 -8.14 7.92 -3.59
C HIS A 92 -8.07 9.21 -2.79
N HIS A 93 -8.04 10.33 -3.52
CA HIS A 93 -8.15 11.63 -2.88
C HIS A 93 -9.58 11.89 -2.43
N ARG A 94 -9.77 12.52 -1.27
CA ARG A 94 -11.11 12.81 -0.70
C ARG A 94 -11.98 13.74 -1.56
N SER A 95 -11.36 14.47 -2.50
CA SER A 95 -12.07 15.34 -3.46
C SER A 95 -12.58 14.60 -4.69
N LEU A 96 -12.20 13.33 -4.88
CA LEU A 96 -12.77 12.49 -5.92
C LEU A 96 -14.07 11.89 -5.37
N PRO A 97 -15.25 12.23 -5.91
CA PRO A 97 -16.50 11.62 -5.49
C PRO A 97 -16.49 10.15 -5.93
N PHE A 98 -16.12 9.26 -5.02
CA PHE A 98 -16.05 7.83 -5.26
C PHE A 98 -16.72 7.08 -4.12
N ALA A 99 -17.74 6.30 -4.45
CA ALA A 99 -18.41 5.43 -3.48
C ALA A 99 -17.68 4.08 -3.42
N PRO A 100 -17.28 3.59 -2.23
CA PRO A 100 -16.60 2.30 -2.11
C PRO A 100 -17.34 1.12 -2.73
N SER A 101 -18.67 1.14 -2.71
CA SER A 101 -19.53 0.11 -3.32
C SER A 101 -19.38 0.01 -4.85
N HIS A 102 -18.91 1.07 -5.52
CA HIS A 102 -18.69 1.06 -6.96
C HIS A 102 -17.39 0.35 -7.36
N TRP A 103 -16.52 0.04 -6.40
CA TRP A 103 -15.19 -0.49 -6.70
C TRP A 103 -15.22 -1.81 -7.48
N GLN A 104 -16.07 -2.76 -7.08
CA GLN A 104 -16.14 -4.05 -7.76
C GLN A 104 -16.51 -3.88 -9.24
N GLU A 105 -17.43 -2.96 -9.53
CA GLU A 105 -17.91 -2.67 -10.86
C GLU A 105 -16.88 -1.89 -11.70
N VAL A 106 -16.24 -0.87 -11.12
CA VAL A 106 -15.12 -0.16 -11.76
C VAL A 106 -13.97 -1.09 -12.08
N ARG A 107 -13.57 -1.95 -11.14
CA ARG A 107 -12.51 -2.95 -11.31
C ARG A 107 -12.82 -3.92 -12.44
N GLY A 108 -14.08 -4.32 -12.60
CA GLY A 108 -14.54 -5.23 -13.66
C GLY A 108 -14.61 -4.59 -15.06
N ARG A 109 -14.49 -3.26 -15.18
CA ARG A 109 -14.57 -2.51 -16.44
C ARG A 109 -13.28 -1.81 -16.85
N LEU A 110 -12.17 -2.16 -16.24
CA LEU A 110 -10.88 -1.61 -16.62
C LEU A 110 -10.52 -2.06 -18.02
N ASP A 111 -10.12 -1.10 -18.85
CA ASP A 111 -9.50 -1.37 -20.14
C ASP A 111 -8.15 -2.13 -19.98
N PRO A 112 -7.49 -2.53 -21.08
CA PRO A 112 -6.15 -3.15 -21.02
C PRO A 112 -5.08 -2.27 -20.34
N GLY A 113 -5.33 -0.96 -20.28
CA GLY A 113 -4.43 0.04 -19.73
C GLY A 113 -3.22 0.35 -20.63
N ARG A 114 -2.56 1.46 -20.31
CA ARG A 114 -1.33 1.90 -20.95
C ARG A 114 -0.19 1.97 -19.94
N VAL A 115 0.89 1.26 -20.22
CA VAL A 115 2.11 1.30 -19.40
C VAL A 115 2.81 2.65 -19.59
N GLN A 116 3.21 3.27 -18.49
CA GLN A 116 3.90 4.55 -18.44
C GLN A 116 4.98 4.53 -17.36
N THR A 117 5.96 5.43 -17.48
CA THR A 117 6.95 5.68 -16.43
C THR A 117 6.78 7.10 -15.93
N VAL A 118 6.59 7.24 -14.63
CA VAL A 118 6.46 8.52 -13.95
C VAL A 118 7.73 8.79 -13.16
N THR A 119 8.31 9.98 -13.35
CA THR A 119 9.42 10.44 -12.52
C THR A 119 8.85 11.23 -11.35
N LEU A 120 9.05 10.73 -10.14
CA LEU A 120 8.75 11.47 -8.92
C LEU A 120 10.01 12.20 -8.47
N ALA A 121 9.85 13.47 -8.10
CA ALA A 121 10.93 14.23 -7.46
C ALA A 121 11.44 13.45 -6.25
N SER A 122 12.76 13.25 -6.17
CA SER A 122 13.35 12.69 -4.96
C SER A 122 13.04 13.64 -3.81
N SER A 123 12.57 13.11 -2.67
CA SER A 123 12.32 13.90 -1.48
C SER A 123 13.66 14.50 -1.01
N GLY A 124 13.97 15.70 -1.49
CA GLY A 124 15.20 16.42 -1.22
C GLY A 124 15.10 17.93 -1.39
N ALA A 125 14.00 18.44 -1.95
CA ALA A 125 13.72 19.88 -1.95
C ALA A 125 12.21 20.10 -1.92
N ALA A 126 11.72 20.62 -0.81
CA ALA A 126 10.41 21.22 -0.74
C ALA A 126 10.35 22.40 -1.72
N THR A 127 9.77 22.20 -2.90
CA THR A 127 9.33 23.34 -3.72
C THR A 127 8.03 23.87 -3.13
N SER A 128 8.21 24.68 -2.09
CA SER A 128 7.29 25.76 -1.78
C SER A 128 7.19 26.67 -3.01
N LEU A 129 6.00 27.22 -3.22
CA LEU A 129 5.57 28.29 -4.13
C LEU A 129 4.57 27.85 -5.21
N ALA A 130 3.44 28.56 -5.18
CA ALA A 130 2.34 28.61 -6.15
C ALA A 130 1.15 27.65 -5.96
N MET A 131 0.44 27.78 -4.83
CA MET A 131 -1.02 27.95 -4.88
C MET A 131 -1.49 28.87 -3.75
N GLY A 132 -1.89 30.08 -4.13
CA GLY A 132 -2.19 31.19 -3.24
C GLY A 132 -3.43 31.00 -2.36
N ARG A 133 -3.28 31.36 -1.09
CA ARG A 133 -4.16 32.28 -0.33
C ARG A 133 -5.69 32.05 -0.31
N ARG A 134 -6.23 30.87 -0.61
CA ARG A 134 -7.68 30.59 -0.44
C ARG A 134 -8.09 29.46 0.51
N ALA A 135 -7.16 28.85 1.23
CA ALA A 135 -7.46 27.78 2.19
C ALA A 135 -7.48 28.22 3.67
N ARG A 136 -7.57 29.53 3.96
CA ARG A 136 -7.46 30.06 5.33
C ARG A 136 -8.77 30.05 6.15
N ARG A 137 -9.74 29.21 5.78
CA ARG A 137 -11.03 29.03 6.50
C ARG A 137 -11.58 27.60 6.48
N SER A 138 -10.74 26.56 6.46
CA SER A 138 -11.16 25.24 6.96
C SER A 138 -10.40 24.99 8.26
N ARG A 139 -10.99 25.46 9.36
CA ARG A 139 -10.62 24.98 10.69
C ARG A 139 -10.92 23.47 10.71
N GLU A 140 -9.94 22.67 11.11
CA GLU A 140 -10.17 21.43 11.85
C GLU A 140 -10.86 20.26 11.11
N SER A 141 -10.75 20.15 9.79
CA SER A 141 -10.98 18.85 9.13
C SER A 141 -9.72 18.00 9.25
N ILE A 142 -9.63 17.39 10.43
CA ILE A 142 -8.65 16.41 10.87
C ILE A 142 -8.04 15.58 9.69
N ASP A 143 -6.72 15.67 9.50
CA ASP A 143 -5.96 15.22 8.31
C ASP A 143 -5.74 13.69 8.23
N TYR A 144 -6.78 12.88 8.37
CA TYR A 144 -6.65 11.42 8.46
C TYR A 144 -7.17 10.64 7.24
N PHE A 145 -6.82 9.36 7.21
CA PHE A 145 -7.40 8.40 6.28
C PHE A 145 -8.77 7.94 6.75
N HIS A 146 -9.74 7.98 5.84
CA HIS A 146 -10.96 7.20 6.00
C HIS A 146 -10.76 5.83 5.37
N GLN A 147 -11.08 4.78 6.13
CA GLN A 147 -10.96 3.40 5.69
C GLN A 147 -12.35 2.80 5.44
N HIS A 148 -12.50 2.12 4.31
CA HIS A 148 -13.69 1.35 3.97
C HIS A 148 -13.28 0.00 3.42
N LEU A 149 -13.82 -1.08 3.98
CA LEU A 149 -13.62 -2.42 3.43
C LEU A 149 -14.82 -2.80 2.57
N HIS A 150 -14.57 -3.16 1.32
CA HIS A 150 -15.60 -3.62 0.40
C HIS A 150 -15.03 -4.62 -0.62
N ALA A 151 -15.72 -5.74 -0.85
CA ALA A 151 -15.33 -6.77 -1.83
C ALA A 151 -13.84 -7.17 -1.73
N GLU A 152 -13.38 -7.51 -0.52
CA GLU A 152 -11.98 -7.86 -0.20
C GLU A 152 -10.96 -6.77 -0.63
N THR A 153 -11.40 -5.52 -0.66
CA THR A 153 -10.54 -4.37 -0.97
C THR A 153 -10.63 -3.39 0.19
N LEU A 154 -9.48 -2.95 0.69
CA LEU A 154 -9.37 -1.80 1.57
C LEU A 154 -9.32 -0.53 0.70
N LEU A 155 -10.27 0.36 0.89
CA LEU A 155 -10.26 1.69 0.30
C LEU A 155 -9.79 2.70 1.35
N MET A 156 -8.78 3.50 1.01
CA MET A 156 -8.26 4.57 1.84
C MET A 156 -8.43 5.92 1.15
N SER A 157 -9.24 6.78 1.76
CA SER A 157 -9.48 8.15 1.30
C SER A 157 -8.64 9.12 2.12
N GLY A 158 -7.79 9.92 1.47
CA GLY A 158 -6.90 10.90 2.13
C GLY A 158 -6.87 12.24 1.40
N ASN A 159 -6.17 13.23 1.96
CA ASN A 159 -5.77 14.42 1.19
C ASN A 159 -4.29 14.32 0.78
N ALA A 160 -3.86 15.26 -0.05
CA ALA A 160 -2.49 15.33 -0.53
C ALA A 160 -1.43 15.39 0.61
N LYS A 161 -1.74 16.05 1.73
CA LYS A 161 -0.85 16.11 2.89
C LYS A 161 -0.75 14.73 3.55
N THR A 162 -1.88 14.11 3.88
CA THR A 162 -1.94 12.76 4.49
C THR A 162 -1.17 11.75 3.64
N PHE A 163 -1.32 11.76 2.32
CA PHE A 163 -0.57 10.87 1.43
C PHE A 163 0.95 11.17 1.43
N ARG A 164 1.38 12.43 1.32
CA ARG A 164 2.82 12.74 1.35
C ARG A 164 3.45 12.36 2.68
N GLU A 165 2.77 12.68 3.77
CA GLU A 165 3.25 12.36 5.12
C GLU A 165 3.29 10.84 5.28
N SER A 166 2.23 10.10 5.00
CA SER A 166 2.24 8.65 5.19
C SER A 166 3.17 7.86 4.25
N ALA A 167 3.59 8.43 3.12
CA ALA A 167 4.54 7.77 2.21
C ALA A 167 5.87 7.40 2.90
N HIS A 168 6.33 8.21 3.87
CA HIS A 168 7.61 7.96 4.55
C HIS A 168 7.65 6.63 5.28
N HIS A 169 6.52 6.13 5.79
CA HIS A 169 6.50 4.84 6.50
C HIS A 169 6.89 3.68 5.58
N PHE A 170 6.48 3.70 4.31
CA PHE A 170 6.89 2.69 3.34
C PHE A 170 8.36 2.87 2.92
N LEU A 171 8.80 4.11 2.74
CA LEU A 171 10.20 4.40 2.40
C LEU A 171 11.16 4.05 3.55
N ASP A 172 10.72 4.21 4.80
CA ASP A 172 11.44 3.75 5.98
C ASP A 172 11.56 2.22 6.01
N VAL A 173 10.50 1.48 5.64
CA VAL A 173 10.56 0.02 5.48
C VAL A 173 11.55 -0.38 4.41
N ALA A 174 11.53 0.29 3.25
CA ALA A 174 12.48 0.03 2.18
C ALA A 174 13.93 0.28 2.64
N HIS A 175 14.18 1.41 3.29
CA HIS A 175 15.53 1.83 3.63
C HIS A 175 16.12 1.09 4.84
N ARG A 176 15.31 0.87 5.89
CA ARG A 176 15.79 0.30 7.17
C ARG A 176 15.51 -1.19 7.29
N GLY A 177 14.55 -1.72 6.54
CA GLY A 177 14.17 -3.13 6.58
C GLY A 177 15.33 -4.10 6.36
N PRO A 178 16.11 -3.94 5.27
CA PRO A 178 17.24 -4.81 4.97
C PRO A 178 18.32 -4.84 6.07
N GLU A 179 18.63 -3.68 6.67
CA GLU A 179 19.62 -3.57 7.75
C GLU A 179 19.20 -4.43 8.97
N HIS A 180 17.92 -4.38 9.33
CA HIS A 180 17.39 -5.16 10.46
C HIS A 180 17.37 -6.67 10.16
N ALA A 181 17.24 -7.07 8.89
CA ALA A 181 17.32 -8.47 8.49
C ALA A 181 18.76 -9.00 8.45
N ALA A 182 19.74 -8.17 8.08
CA ALA A 182 21.15 -8.54 8.12
C ALA A 182 21.64 -8.77 9.57
N ASP A 183 21.30 -7.87 10.49
CA ASP A 183 21.60 -8.00 11.92
C ASP A 183 21.09 -9.31 12.56
N ARG A 184 20.01 -9.88 12.01
CA ARG A 184 19.45 -11.17 12.45
C ARG A 184 20.35 -12.34 12.07
N THR A 185 20.87 -12.36 10.84
CA THR A 185 21.71 -13.46 10.33
C THR A 185 23.04 -13.51 11.08
N ASP A 186 23.63 -12.37 11.40
CA ASP A 186 24.91 -12.31 12.11
C ASP A 186 24.83 -12.75 13.59
N ARG A 187 23.64 -12.63 14.21
CA ARG A 187 23.45 -12.96 15.64
C ARG A 187 22.94 -14.37 15.89
N THR A 188 22.37 -15.05 14.88
CA THR A 188 21.85 -16.41 15.02
C THR A 188 22.93 -17.49 15.19
N ASP A 189 24.20 -17.14 15.04
CA ASP A 189 25.35 -17.98 15.40
C ASP A 189 25.60 -18.04 16.93
N ARG A 190 24.84 -17.27 17.72
CA ARG A 190 24.87 -17.27 19.18
C ARG A 190 23.53 -17.77 19.71
N THR A 191 23.35 -19.09 19.72
CA THR A 191 22.18 -19.77 20.33
C THR A 191 22.02 -19.36 21.79
N ASP A 192 21.09 -18.45 22.05
CA ASP A 192 20.62 -18.17 23.40
C ASP A 192 19.55 -19.18 23.79
N ARG A 193 19.68 -19.69 25.02
CA ARG A 193 19.07 -20.94 25.50
C ARG A 193 17.64 -20.73 26.04
N THR A 194 16.97 -19.69 25.57
CA THR A 194 15.60 -19.31 25.93
C THR A 194 14.78 -19.35 24.65
N GLY A 195 13.99 -20.41 24.45
CA GLY A 195 13.23 -20.69 23.22
C GLY A 195 12.09 -19.70 22.91
N LEU A 196 12.38 -18.41 22.92
CA LEU A 196 11.49 -17.33 22.53
C LEU A 196 12.24 -16.50 21.49
N ALA A 197 12.18 -16.93 20.22
CA ALA A 197 12.83 -16.24 19.11
C ALA A 197 12.43 -14.75 19.11
N ASP A 198 13.42 -13.89 19.32
CA ASP A 198 13.29 -12.45 19.44
C ASP A 198 12.77 -11.86 18.11
N ARG A 199 11.53 -11.39 18.15
CA ARG A 199 10.71 -10.84 17.05
C ARG A 199 11.21 -9.46 16.59
N ARG A 200 12.45 -9.36 16.11
CA ARG A 200 13.02 -8.08 15.62
C ARG A 200 12.88 -7.94 14.11
N HIS A 201 11.65 -7.82 13.62
CA HIS A 201 11.40 -7.35 12.27
C HIS A 201 11.30 -5.82 12.27
N PHE A 202 11.81 -5.15 11.23
CA PHE A 202 11.55 -3.73 11.08
C PHE A 202 10.05 -3.52 10.90
N ARG A 203 9.47 -2.72 11.79
CA ARG A 203 8.04 -2.44 11.82
C ARG A 203 7.78 -0.97 12.03
N THR A 204 6.83 -0.45 11.27
CA THR A 204 6.24 0.87 11.48
C THR A 204 4.72 0.77 11.34
N ALA A 205 3.99 1.85 11.58
CA ALA A 205 2.54 1.80 11.51
C ALA A 205 1.93 3.11 11.02
N LEU A 206 0.94 2.97 10.14
CA LEU A 206 0.02 4.02 9.75
C LEU A 206 -1.15 4.03 10.72
N ARG A 207 -1.20 5.04 11.58
CA ARG A 207 -2.31 5.25 12.48
C ARG A 207 -3.34 6.18 11.84
N PRO A 208 -4.57 5.71 11.59
CA PRO A 208 -5.66 6.62 11.34
C PRO A 208 -6.02 7.25 12.68
N GLU A 209 -5.47 8.42 12.97
CA GLU A 209 -5.84 9.15 14.17
C GLU A 209 -7.30 9.64 14.01
N GLY A 210 -7.99 10.06 15.08
CA GLY A 210 -9.35 10.64 15.02
C GLY A 210 -10.51 9.75 14.54
N ALA A 211 -10.32 8.45 14.32
CA ALA A 211 -11.47 7.56 14.20
C ALA A 211 -12.20 7.51 15.54
N ALA A 212 -13.53 7.69 15.53
CA ALA A 212 -14.34 7.21 16.64
C ALA A 212 -13.93 5.75 16.94
N PRO A 213 -13.83 5.35 18.22
CA PRO A 213 -13.41 4.00 18.59
C PRO A 213 -14.13 2.95 17.73
N GLY A 214 -13.38 2.20 16.93
CA GLY A 214 -13.91 1.05 16.17
C GLY A 214 -14.11 1.18 14.65
N ARG A 215 -13.72 2.27 13.96
CA ARG A 215 -13.91 2.35 12.49
C ARG A 215 -12.67 2.35 11.59
N ALA A 216 -11.53 2.88 12.04
CA ALA A 216 -10.30 2.83 11.25
C ALA A 216 -9.25 2.05 12.02
N ARG A 217 -8.62 1.08 11.37
CA ARG A 217 -7.65 0.17 11.97
C ARG A 217 -6.23 0.63 11.67
N GLU A 218 -5.34 0.48 12.63
CA GLU A 218 -3.91 0.67 12.39
C GLU A 218 -3.46 -0.26 11.26
N MET A 219 -2.74 0.28 10.28
CA MET A 219 -2.04 -0.53 9.28
C MET A 219 -0.58 -0.64 9.67
N ARG A 220 -0.17 -1.84 10.07
CA ARG A 220 1.20 -2.18 10.46
C ARG A 220 1.97 -2.56 9.21
N LEU A 221 3.12 -1.93 9.01
CA LEU A 221 4.00 -2.23 7.90
C LEU A 221 5.18 -3.03 8.44
N GLU A 222 5.44 -4.20 7.88
CA GLU A 222 6.47 -5.12 8.35
C GLU A 222 7.35 -5.58 7.19
N TYR A 223 8.67 -5.44 7.37
CA TYR A 223 9.65 -5.92 6.39
C TYR A 223 9.74 -7.45 6.38
N CYS A 224 9.80 -8.06 5.20
CA CYS A 224 9.99 -9.50 4.98
C CYS A 224 11.02 -9.75 3.87
N ASP A 225 12.09 -10.47 4.20
CA ASP A 225 13.17 -10.90 3.30
C ASP A 225 12.89 -12.27 2.65
N ALA A 226 11.97 -13.06 3.22
CA ALA A 226 11.64 -14.40 2.76
C ALA A 226 10.17 -14.55 2.38
N TRP A 227 9.93 -15.10 1.19
CA TRP A 227 8.61 -15.25 0.56
C TRP A 227 8.41 -16.67 0.05
N GLU A 228 7.17 -17.15 0.16
CA GLU A 228 6.76 -18.39 -0.50
C GLU A 228 6.99 -18.27 -2.02
N PRO A 229 7.34 -19.38 -2.70
CA PRO A 229 7.46 -19.37 -4.14
C PRO A 229 6.11 -18.99 -4.76
N SER A 230 6.13 -18.07 -5.71
CA SER A 230 4.95 -17.81 -6.54
C SER A 230 4.58 -19.10 -7.25
N GLY A 231 3.42 -19.65 -6.91
CA GLY A 231 2.88 -20.86 -7.51
C GLY A 231 2.49 -20.66 -8.97
N ASP A 232 3.44 -20.30 -9.83
CA ASP A 232 3.35 -20.59 -11.25
C ASP A 232 3.49 -22.10 -11.39
N ARG A 233 2.37 -22.81 -11.28
CA ARG A 233 2.26 -24.11 -11.93
C ARG A 233 2.41 -23.84 -13.42
N GLN A 234 3.64 -24.02 -13.93
CA GLN A 234 3.82 -24.39 -15.33
C GLN A 234 2.89 -25.60 -15.56
N ALA A 235 1.79 -25.36 -16.28
CA ALA A 235 1.07 -26.47 -16.89
C ALA A 235 2.09 -27.18 -17.78
N PRO A 236 2.34 -28.50 -17.61
CA PRO A 236 3.20 -29.21 -18.53
C PRO A 236 2.55 -29.12 -19.91
N CYS A 237 3.30 -28.60 -20.89
CA CYS A 237 2.97 -28.72 -22.29
C CYS A 237 2.64 -30.19 -22.56
N ARG A 238 1.37 -30.48 -22.86
CA ARG A 238 0.99 -31.77 -23.43
C ARG A 238 1.53 -31.78 -24.86
N SER A 239 2.57 -32.58 -25.06
CA SER A 239 3.05 -33.08 -26.34
C SER A 239 1.97 -33.91 -27.05
#